data_AF-A0A967SB66-F1
#
_entry.id   AF-A0A967SB66-F1
#
_cell.length_a   1.000
_cell.length_b   1.000
_cell.length_c   1.000
_cell.angle_alpha   90.00
_cell.angle_beta   90.00
_cell.angle_gamma   90.00
#
_symmetry.space_group_name_H-M   'P 1'
#
loop_
_entity.id
_entity.type
_entity.pdbx_description
1 polymer ?
#
loop_
_entity_poly.entity_id
_entity_poly.type
_entity_poly.pdbx_seq_one_letter_code
_entity_poly.pdbx_strand_id
1 'polypeptide(L)'
;APTDADAVFGLMYAQAEDDFPRIERNFLFSQGRLAEAEGEDAIWRDLRMKLFIDPEEMRALYAESPDWLRELMDAWADGLNY
;
A
#
# COMPACT_ATOMS: atom_id res chain seq x y z
N ALA A 1 -3.34 7.82 26.21
CA ALA A 1 -2.55 8.90 25.58
C ALA A 1 -2.39 8.55 24.11
N PRO A 2 -2.35 9.51 23.18
CA PRO A 2 -2.16 9.23 21.75
C PRO A 2 -0.87 8.45 21.51
N THR A 3 -0.91 7.53 20.54
CA THR A 3 0.19 6.65 20.13
C THR A 3 0.70 7.00 18.73
N ASP A 4 1.85 6.45 18.34
CA ASP A 4 2.35 6.61 16.97
C ASP A 4 1.41 5.96 15.93
N ALA A 5 0.74 4.86 16.30
CA ALA A 5 -0.28 4.23 15.47
C ALA A 5 -1.48 5.16 15.22
N ASP A 6 -1.96 5.88 16.25
CA ASP A 6 -3.04 6.86 16.09
C ASP A 6 -2.65 7.98 15.11
N ALA A 7 -1.38 8.40 15.13
CA ALA A 7 -0.87 9.42 14.22
C ALA A 7 -0.77 8.91 12.77
N VAL A 8 -0.32 7.67 12.56
CA VAL A 8 -0.24 7.05 11.22
C VAL A 8 -1.63 6.81 10.64
N PHE A 9 -2.58 6.36 11.46
CA PHE A 9 -3.98 6.25 11.07
C PHE A 9 -4.51 7.60 10.57
N GLY A 10 -4.39 8.65 11.38
CA GLY A 10 -4.90 9.98 11.05
C GLY A 10 -4.24 10.58 9.80
N LEU A 11 -2.94 10.34 9.62
CA LEU A 11 -2.21 10.74 8.42
C LEU A 11 -2.77 10.08 7.17
N MET A 12 -2.95 8.75 7.19
CA MET A 12 -3.40 8.04 6.00
C MET A 12 -4.88 8.35 5.70
N TYR A 13 -5.73 8.45 6.72
CA TYR A 13 -7.12 8.88 6.57
C TYR A 13 -7.21 10.25 5.91
N ALA A 14 -6.51 11.26 6.44
CA ALA A 14 -6.54 12.61 5.87
C ALA A 14 -6.01 12.66 4.42
N GLN A 15 -4.95 11.91 4.12
CA GLN A 15 -4.41 11.85 2.76
C GLN A 15 -5.39 11.13 1.80
N ALA A 16 -6.12 10.12 2.28
CA ALA A 16 -7.16 9.45 1.50
C ALA A 16 -8.35 10.39 1.22
N GLU A 17 -8.76 11.20 2.20
CA GLU A 17 -9.77 12.25 2.00
C GLU A 17 -9.35 13.26 0.91
N ASP A 18 -8.07 13.64 0.88
CA ASP A 18 -7.55 14.61 -0.08
C ASP A 18 -7.34 14.03 -1.49
N ASP A 19 -6.79 12.82 -1.62
CA ASP A 19 -6.38 12.26 -2.92
C ASP A 19 -6.30 10.73 -2.92
N PHE A 20 -7.43 10.08 -2.64
CA PHE A 20 -7.58 8.63 -2.81
C PHE A 20 -7.19 8.12 -4.21
N PRO A 21 -7.58 8.77 -5.34
CA PRO A 21 -7.26 8.25 -6.67
C PRO A 21 -5.76 8.10 -6.92
N ARG A 22 -4.92 9.00 -6.39
CA ARG A 22 -3.46 8.86 -6.48
C ARG A 22 -2.95 7.69 -5.64
N ILE A 23 -3.51 7.45 -4.45
CA ILE A 23 -3.13 6.32 -3.59
C ILE A 23 -3.49 5.00 -4.29
N GLU A 24 -4.71 4.88 -4.78
CA GLU A 24 -5.19 3.68 -5.48
C GLU A 24 -4.34 3.38 -6.72
N ARG A 25 -4.05 4.39 -7.54
CA ARG A 25 -3.19 4.24 -8.71
C ARG A 25 -1.78 3.76 -8.33
N ASN A 26 -1.22 4.30 -7.25
CA ASN A 26 0.10 3.88 -6.77
C ASN A 26 0.10 2.43 -6.25
N PHE A 27 -0.99 1.98 -5.63
CA PHE A 27 -1.17 0.60 -5.21
C PHE A 27 -1.25 -0.37 -6.40
N LEU A 28 -2.03 -0.04 -7.42
CA LEU A 28 -2.09 -0.84 -8.64
C LEU A 28 -0.71 -0.92 -9.31
N PHE A 29 0.01 0.21 -9.36
CA PHE A 29 1.37 0.24 -9.88
C PHE A 29 2.32 -0.65 -9.06
N SER A 30 2.33 -0.54 -7.73
CA SER A 30 3.26 -1.30 -6.88
C SER A 30 3.02 -2.81 -6.95
N GLN A 31 1.80 -3.25 -7.27
CA GLN A 31 1.45 -4.66 -7.44
C GLN A 31 1.53 -5.16 -8.89
N GLY A 32 1.94 -4.31 -9.85
CA GLY A 32 1.94 -4.65 -11.27
C GLY A 32 0.55 -4.99 -11.80
N ARG A 33 -0.43 -4.16 -11.43
CA ARG A 33 -1.86 -4.26 -11.77
C ARG A 33 -2.39 -2.97 -12.38
N LEU A 34 -1.53 -2.07 -12.83
CA LEU A 34 -1.93 -0.76 -13.34
C LEU A 34 -2.77 -0.85 -14.62
N ALA A 35 -2.61 -1.92 -15.40
CA ALA A 35 -3.46 -2.18 -16.57
C ALA A 35 -4.94 -2.36 -16.23
N GLU A 36 -5.29 -2.69 -14.98
CA GLU A 36 -6.68 -2.76 -14.53
C GLU A 36 -7.36 -1.39 -14.54
N ALA A 37 -6.60 -0.29 -14.41
CA ALA A 37 -7.11 1.08 -14.43
C ALA A 37 -6.73 1.84 -15.72
N GLU A 38 -5.53 1.64 -16.27
CA GLU A 38 -5.00 2.40 -17.41
C GLU A 38 -5.07 1.65 -18.75
N GLY A 39 -5.47 0.37 -18.75
CA GLY A 39 -5.58 -0.44 -19.96
C GLY A 39 -4.26 -1.02 -20.47
N GLU A 40 -4.28 -1.51 -21.72
CA GLU A 40 -3.23 -2.38 -22.28
C GLU A 40 -1.84 -1.74 -22.33
N ASP A 41 -1.76 -0.40 -22.42
CA ASP A 41 -0.50 0.35 -22.45
C ASP A 41 0.34 0.14 -21.17
N ALA A 42 -0.27 -0.29 -20.06
CA ALA A 42 0.43 -0.58 -18.81
C ALA A 42 0.93 -2.03 -18.68
N ILE A 43 0.59 -2.96 -19.58
CA ILE A 43 0.91 -4.40 -19.45
C ILE A 43 2.42 -4.65 -19.29
N TRP A 44 3.26 -3.97 -20.08
CA TRP A 44 4.72 -4.16 -19.99
C TRP A 44 5.32 -3.59 -18.70
N ARG A 45 4.68 -2.56 -18.14
CA ARG A 45 5.04 -1.98 -16.85
C ARG A 45 4.63 -2.91 -15.71
N ASP A 46 3.44 -3.50 -15.79
CA ASP A 46 2.96 -4.50 -14.86
C ASP A 46 3.84 -5.76 -14.84
N LEU A 47 4.21 -6.26 -16.03
CA LEU A 47 5.13 -7.39 -16.16
C LEU A 47 6.47 -7.07 -15.49
N ARG A 48 7.03 -5.88 -15.74
CA ARG A 48 8.29 -5.47 -15.12
C ARG A 48 8.19 -5.43 -13.59
N MET A 49 7.11 -4.87 -13.05
CA MET A 49 6.91 -4.82 -11.58
C MET A 49 6.85 -6.22 -10.97
N LYS A 50 6.15 -7.15 -11.62
CA LYS A 50 6.06 -8.56 -11.20
C LYS A 50 7.38 -9.33 -11.28
N LEU A 51 8.42 -8.80 -11.93
CA LEU A 51 9.78 -9.38 -11.86
C LEU A 51 10.50 -9.05 -10.55
N PHE A 52 10.05 -8.03 -9.82
CA PHE A 52 10.70 -7.55 -8.60
C PHE A 52 9.83 -7.69 -7.35
N ILE A 53 8.50 -7.78 -7.52
CA ILE A 53 7.55 -7.85 -6.41
C ILE A 53 6.93 -9.26 -6.40
N ASP A 54 7.25 -10.00 -5.34
CA ASP A 54 6.65 -11.29 -5.04
C ASP A 54 5.67 -11.16 -3.86
N PRO A 55 4.37 -11.45 -4.03
CA PRO A 55 3.38 -11.39 -2.96
C PRO A 55 3.67 -12.30 -1.76
N GLU A 56 4.32 -13.45 -1.96
CA GLU A 56 4.70 -14.35 -0.86
C GLU A 56 5.86 -13.76 -0.05
N GLU A 57 6.85 -13.19 -0.74
CA GLU A 57 7.97 -12.49 -0.09
C GLU A 57 7.50 -11.27 0.70
N MET A 58 6.59 -10.45 0.14
CA MET A 58 6.05 -9.29 0.86
C MET A 58 5.31 -9.70 2.15
N ARG A 59 4.57 -10.81 2.13
CA ARG A 59 3.90 -11.34 3.34
C ARG A 59 4.92 -11.86 4.36
N ALA A 60 5.99 -12.51 3.89
CA ALA A 60 7.08 -12.96 4.77
C ALA A 60 7.77 -11.76 5.44
N LEU A 61 8.12 -10.71 4.69
CA LEU A 61 8.72 -9.49 5.22
C LEU A 61 7.83 -8.78 6.24
N TYR A 62 6.51 -8.72 6.00
CA TYR A 62 5.57 -8.21 6.99
C TYR A 62 5.59 -9.07 8.26
N ALA A 63 5.53 -10.40 8.14
CA ALA A 63 5.55 -11.30 9.29
C ALA A 63 6.86 -11.24 10.10
N GLU A 64 7.99 -11.06 9.43
CA GLU A 64 9.33 -10.90 10.03
C GLU A 64 9.55 -9.52 10.66
N SER A 65 8.72 -8.53 10.32
CA SER A 65 8.88 -7.16 10.83
C SER A 65 8.66 -7.12 12.35
N PRO A 66 9.41 -6.28 13.09
CA PRO A 66 9.18 -6.08 14.52
C PRO A 66 7.75 -5.67 14.84
N ASP A 67 7.25 -6.06 16.01
CA ASP A 67 5.87 -5.80 16.45
C ASP A 67 5.48 -4.32 16.31
N TRP A 68 6.34 -3.41 16.77
CA TRP A 68 6.10 -1.97 16.68
C TRP A 68 5.93 -1.48 15.23
N LEU A 69 6.62 -2.08 14.27
CA LEU A 69 6.52 -1.68 12.86
C LEU A 69 5.24 -2.24 12.23
N ARG A 70 4.86 -3.47 12.58
CA ARG A 70 3.58 -4.05 12.14
C ARG A 70 2.40 -3.23 12.63
N GLU A 71 2.44 -2.76 13.88
CA GLU A 71 1.41 -1.84 14.40
C GLU A 71 1.25 -0.57 13.56
N LEU A 72 2.34 0.01 13.06
CA LEU A 72 2.26 1.19 12.18
C LEU A 72 1.73 0.84 10.79
N MET A 73 2.11 -0.31 10.22
CA MET A 73 1.60 -0.77 8.92
C MET A 73 0.11 -1.09 8.97
N ASP A 74 -0.36 -1.70 10.06
CA ASP A 74 -1.76 -2.00 10.29
C ASP A 74 -2.55 -0.71 10.46
N ALA A 75 -2.07 0.23 11.28
CA ALA A 75 -2.72 1.54 11.44
C ALA A 75 -2.79 2.34 10.14
N TRP A 76 -1.75 2.22 9.29
CA TRP A 76 -1.75 2.81 7.95
C TRP A 76 -2.87 2.20 7.09
N ALA A 77 -2.98 0.87 7.07
CA ALA A 77 -4.02 0.17 6.32
C ALA A 77 -5.42 0.49 6.86
N ASP A 78 -5.58 0.58 8.18
CA ASP A 78 -6.85 0.95 8.83
C ASP A 78 -7.25 2.38 8.46
N GLY A 79 -6.30 3.33 8.47
CA GLY A 79 -6.56 4.72 8.09
C GLY A 79 -7.00 4.87 6.64
N LEU A 80 -6.47 4.04 5.73
CA LEU A 80 -6.90 4.03 4.33
C LEU A 80 -8.28 3.40 4.12
N ASN A 81 -8.68 2.44 4.96
CA ASN A 81 -9.90 1.64 4.80
C ASN A 81 -11.09 2.12 5.66
N TYR A 82 -10.95 3.24 6.36
CA TYR A 82 -12.00 3.82 7.21
C TYR A 82 -12.94 4.73 6.39
#